data_AF-A0ABC9EB89-F1
#
_entry.id   AF-A0ABC9EB89-F1
#
_cell.length_a   1.000
_cell.length_b   1.000
_cell.length_c   1.000
_cell.angle_alpha   90.00
_cell.angle_beta   90.00
_cell.angle_gamma   90.00
#
_symmetry.space_group_name_H-M   'P 1'
#
loop_
_entity.id
_entity.type
_entity.pdbx_description
1 polymer ?
#
loop_
_entity_poly.entity_id
_entity_poly.type
_entity_poly.pdbx_seq_one_letter_code
_entity_poly.pdbx_strand_id
1 'polypeptide(L)'
;MLALRRTQGSVWASLPPIKNGSTEHQKPIILAVTSQDSASFFRDRSIGSDSPISGLIALLTAVDALSHIHDLSNLKKQLVFAVFNGEAWGYLGSRKFLQQLDEGADSVNGINRLMIEQVLEIGSVGKAVTGEYPSFYAHAAGNSPASKKILDALQSASKSLGSDNVKVTQAASSNPGVPPSSLMSFIRKNMSTSGVVLEDFDSHFSNRFYHSHLDNPANINSSSIAAAAALAARSLYILASADSVVDLMTLNTIKVNVSLVEELIGCLLTCNPGLSCGLVKSLISPSSSSCPSHYVGVFLDDPSGTQFPSYADDTSRFVWNFLADRTSTSAGNKSSCTGKCGDEGEVCIGAEVEGGGRCVVSTTRYVPAYSTRVKFEDNAWHVLPANSSDPMGVVDPVWTESFWDTIGLRVYAVQDSTYDWLILLAGLSITAASYCAVHVGRTYILKVVKRD
;
A
#
# COMPACT_ATOMS: atom_id res chain seq x y z
N MET A 1 -24.87 -8.40 -0.34
CA MET A 1 -23.57 -8.63 -1.00
C MET A 1 -22.56 -7.77 -0.25
N LEU A 2 -22.05 -8.26 0.89
CA LEU A 2 -20.96 -7.55 1.59
C LEU A 2 -19.77 -7.55 0.64
N ALA A 3 -19.37 -6.38 0.16
CA ALA A 3 -18.02 -6.24 -0.37
C ALA A 3 -17.09 -6.72 0.76
N LEU A 4 -16.43 -7.86 0.53
CA LEU A 4 -15.42 -8.39 1.44
C LEU A 4 -14.44 -7.25 1.68
N ARG A 5 -14.47 -6.67 2.89
CA ARG A 5 -13.55 -5.63 3.33
C ARG A 5 -12.20 -6.31 3.49
N ARG A 6 -11.45 -6.40 2.40
CA ARG A 6 -10.12 -7.02 2.40
C ARG A 6 -9.12 -6.00 2.93
N THR A 7 -8.10 -6.52 3.60
CA THR A 7 -7.11 -5.70 4.30
C THR A 7 -5.99 -5.33 3.36
N GLN A 8 -5.45 -4.12 3.46
CA GLN A 8 -4.12 -3.91 2.89
C GLN A 8 -3.08 -4.45 3.87
N GLY A 9 -1.99 -5.00 3.36
CA GLY A 9 -0.84 -5.33 4.20
C GLY A 9 0.44 -5.08 3.46
N SER A 10 1.50 -5.00 4.24
CA SER A 10 2.80 -4.64 3.71
C SER A 10 3.36 -5.82 2.91
N VAL A 11 4.08 -5.50 1.84
CA VAL A 11 4.71 -6.50 0.97
C VAL A 11 6.19 -6.21 0.96
N TRP A 12 7.02 -7.26 1.02
CA TRP A 12 8.44 -7.10 0.73
C TRP A 12 8.97 -8.21 -0.16
N ALA A 13 10.04 -7.91 -0.89
CA ALA A 13 10.73 -8.84 -1.76
C ALA A 13 12.22 -8.51 -1.83
N SER A 14 13.05 -9.47 -2.23
CA SER A 14 14.50 -9.28 -2.38
C SER A 14 14.94 -9.56 -3.82
N LEU A 15 15.92 -8.79 -4.30
CA LEU A 15 16.53 -8.98 -5.62
C LEU A 15 18.06 -9.10 -5.50
N PRO A 16 18.68 -10.24 -5.85
CA PRO A 16 18.03 -11.51 -6.22
C PRO A 16 17.27 -12.15 -5.04
N PRO A 17 16.47 -13.20 -5.27
CA PRO A 17 15.81 -13.96 -4.21
C PRO A 17 16.83 -14.52 -3.20
N ILE A 18 16.55 -14.33 -1.92
CA ILE A 18 17.28 -14.94 -0.80
C ILE A 18 16.87 -16.41 -0.69
N LYS A 19 17.85 -17.32 -0.58
CA LYS A 19 17.60 -18.74 -0.32
C LYS A 19 17.32 -18.95 1.17
N ASN A 20 16.21 -19.59 1.49
CA ASN A 20 15.89 -20.00 2.85
C ASN A 20 16.96 -20.99 3.35
N GLY A 21 17.45 -20.79 4.59
CA GLY A 21 18.30 -21.77 5.27
C GLY A 21 19.80 -21.80 4.91
N SER A 22 20.31 -20.95 3.99
CA SER A 22 21.75 -20.89 3.75
C SER A 22 22.47 -20.07 4.83
N THR A 23 23.29 -20.74 5.64
CA THR A 23 24.21 -20.14 6.62
C THR A 23 25.43 -19.45 5.99
N GLU A 24 25.56 -19.47 4.66
CA GLU A 24 26.64 -18.77 3.97
C GLU A 24 26.34 -17.28 3.75
N HIS A 25 27.15 -16.44 4.41
CA HIS A 25 27.44 -15.03 4.11
C HIS A 25 26.21 -14.19 3.74
N GLN A 26 25.38 -13.93 4.75
CA GLN A 26 24.32 -12.94 4.70
C GLN A 26 24.91 -11.55 4.37
N LYS A 27 24.63 -11.05 3.16
CA LYS A 27 25.06 -9.73 2.71
C LYS A 27 24.33 -8.63 3.50
N PRO A 28 24.99 -7.49 3.79
CA PRO A 28 24.30 -6.31 4.30
C PRO A 28 23.15 -5.92 3.37
N ILE A 29 22.04 -5.42 3.93
CA ILE A 29 20.83 -5.07 3.21
C ILE A 29 20.77 -3.56 2.98
N ILE A 30 20.46 -3.18 1.74
CA ILE A 30 19.90 -1.87 1.41
C ILE A 30 18.41 -2.08 1.26
N LEU A 31 17.65 -1.42 2.12
CA LEU A 31 16.21 -1.49 2.14
C LEU A 31 15.64 -0.27 1.39
N ALA A 32 14.98 -0.50 0.25
CA ALA A 32 14.24 0.52 -0.46
C ALA A 32 12.76 0.43 -0.06
N VAL A 33 12.17 1.53 0.42
CA VAL A 33 10.81 1.51 0.97
C VAL A 33 9.90 2.57 0.36
N THR A 34 8.61 2.32 0.38
CA THR A 34 7.56 3.30 0.06
C THR A 34 6.27 2.92 0.77
N SER A 35 5.27 3.79 0.72
CA SER A 35 3.93 3.52 1.25
C SER A 35 2.92 3.33 0.11
N GLN A 36 1.88 2.53 0.36
CA GLN A 36 0.80 2.26 -0.60
C GLN A 36 -0.57 2.74 -0.13
N ASP A 37 -0.70 3.31 1.07
CA ASP A 37 -1.97 3.79 1.60
C ASP A 37 -2.07 5.30 1.66
N SER A 38 -3.28 5.79 1.43
CA SER A 38 -3.66 7.18 1.60
C SER A 38 -4.92 7.29 2.46
N ALA A 39 -5.14 8.49 2.99
CA ALA A 39 -6.36 8.84 3.67
C ALA A 39 -7.13 9.89 2.86
N SER A 40 -8.45 9.96 3.07
CA SER A 40 -9.24 11.13 2.68
C SER A 40 -10.48 11.22 3.56
N PHE A 41 -11.17 12.36 3.52
CA PHE A 41 -12.45 12.53 4.21
C PHE A 41 -13.49 11.48 3.78
N PHE A 42 -13.44 11.05 2.50
CA PHE A 42 -14.27 9.98 1.97
C PHE A 42 -13.40 8.75 1.69
N ARG A 43 -13.39 7.78 2.61
CA ARG A 43 -12.50 6.59 2.53
C ARG A 43 -12.55 5.84 1.19
N ASP A 44 -13.70 5.82 0.50
CA ASP A 44 -13.84 5.15 -0.81
C ASP A 44 -13.25 5.97 -1.98
N ARG A 45 -12.71 7.17 -1.68
CA ARG A 45 -12.05 8.10 -2.61
C ARG A 45 -10.66 8.50 -2.11
N SER A 46 -9.94 7.59 -1.46
CA SER A 46 -8.55 7.78 -1.06
C SER A 46 -7.62 7.33 -2.19
N ILE A 47 -7.42 8.20 -3.19
CA ILE A 47 -6.52 7.92 -4.31
C ILE A 47 -5.06 8.25 -3.95
N GLY A 48 -4.76 9.42 -3.38
CA GLY A 48 -3.40 9.76 -2.95
C GLY A 48 -2.37 9.70 -4.09
N SER A 49 -2.71 10.28 -5.26
CA SER A 49 -1.88 10.20 -6.47
C SER A 49 -0.44 10.64 -6.28
N ASP A 50 -0.23 11.80 -5.65
CA ASP A 50 1.12 12.26 -5.34
C ASP A 50 1.61 11.62 -4.03
N SER A 51 0.79 11.66 -2.98
CA SER A 51 1.15 11.12 -1.66
C SER A 51 0.23 9.95 -1.25
N PRO A 52 0.70 8.69 -1.31
CA PRO A 52 2.06 8.23 -1.61
C PRO A 52 2.24 7.49 -2.96
N ILE A 53 1.20 7.34 -3.76
CA ILE A 53 1.22 6.36 -4.86
C ILE A 53 2.24 6.71 -5.95
N SER A 54 2.62 7.98 -6.11
CA SER A 54 3.73 8.35 -7.00
C SER A 54 5.05 7.66 -6.61
N GLY A 55 5.34 7.55 -5.31
CA GLY A 55 6.49 6.83 -4.77
C GLY A 55 6.40 5.33 -4.96
N LEU A 56 5.19 4.76 -4.78
CA LEU A 56 4.92 3.36 -5.09
C LEU A 56 5.23 3.04 -6.55
N ILE A 57 4.68 3.82 -7.49
CA ILE A 57 4.91 3.62 -8.92
C ILE A 57 6.40 3.76 -9.26
N ALA A 58 7.09 4.76 -8.67
CA ALA A 58 8.52 4.93 -8.85
C ALA A 58 9.33 3.71 -8.34
N LEU A 59 8.98 3.15 -7.17
CA LEU A 59 9.64 1.96 -6.63
C LEU A 59 9.40 0.73 -7.50
N LEU A 60 8.15 0.43 -7.88
CA LEU A 60 7.83 -0.72 -8.72
C LEU A 60 8.56 -0.64 -10.07
N THR A 61 8.64 0.55 -10.64
CA THR A 61 9.34 0.80 -11.90
C THR A 61 10.87 0.69 -11.73
N ALA A 62 11.41 1.12 -10.59
CA ALA A 62 12.83 0.92 -10.28
C ALA A 62 13.17 -0.56 -10.13
N VAL A 63 12.29 -1.35 -9.50
CA VAL A 63 12.43 -2.82 -9.39
C VAL A 63 12.40 -3.47 -10.77
N ASP A 64 11.49 -3.05 -11.65
CA ASP A 64 11.44 -3.50 -13.05
C ASP A 64 12.74 -3.17 -13.79
N ALA A 65 13.26 -1.94 -13.69
CA ALA A 65 14.53 -1.58 -14.33
C ALA A 65 15.71 -2.43 -13.81
N LEU A 66 15.76 -2.69 -12.50
CA LEU A 66 16.80 -3.50 -11.88
C LEU A 66 16.67 -4.98 -12.23
N SER A 67 15.47 -5.53 -12.40
CA SER A 67 15.27 -6.97 -12.68
C SER A 67 15.87 -7.44 -14.00
N HIS A 68 16.13 -6.52 -14.93
CA HIS A 68 16.74 -6.82 -16.23
C HIS A 68 18.27 -6.86 -16.18
N ILE A 69 18.89 -6.53 -15.04
CA ILE A 69 20.35 -6.53 -14.89
C ILE A 69 20.84 -7.96 -14.61
N HIS A 70 21.81 -8.41 -15.40
CA HIS A 70 22.47 -9.69 -15.18
C HIS A 70 23.48 -9.61 -14.02
N ASP A 71 23.78 -10.76 -13.40
CA ASP A 71 24.83 -10.89 -12.37
C ASP A 71 24.62 -10.07 -11.09
N LEU A 72 23.37 -9.73 -10.75
CA LEU A 72 23.03 -9.10 -9.46
C LEU A 72 23.45 -9.94 -8.24
N SER A 73 23.65 -11.24 -8.42
CA SER A 73 24.22 -12.14 -7.41
C SER A 73 25.65 -11.76 -7.00
N ASN A 74 26.39 -11.01 -7.83
CA ASN A 74 27.76 -10.56 -7.54
C ASN A 74 27.83 -9.27 -6.73
N LEU A 75 26.69 -8.58 -6.53
CA LEU A 75 26.62 -7.37 -5.70
C LEU A 75 27.07 -7.64 -4.27
N LYS A 76 27.68 -6.64 -3.62
CA LYS A 76 28.21 -6.78 -2.26
C LYS A 76 27.13 -6.67 -1.19
N LYS A 77 26.03 -5.99 -1.51
CA LYS A 77 24.86 -5.86 -0.64
C LYS A 77 23.62 -6.47 -1.29
N GLN A 78 22.70 -6.92 -0.46
CA GLN A 78 21.39 -7.42 -0.87
C GLN A 78 20.42 -6.25 -1.02
N LEU A 79 19.69 -6.20 -2.14
CA LEU A 79 18.58 -5.27 -2.29
C LEU A 79 17.31 -5.93 -1.75
N VAL A 80 16.60 -5.18 -0.90
CA VAL A 80 15.28 -5.54 -0.39
C VAL A 80 14.35 -4.38 -0.63
N PHE A 81 13.16 -4.65 -1.15
CA PHE A 81 12.12 -3.68 -1.43
C PHE A 81 10.95 -3.94 -0.50
N ALA A 82 10.45 -2.92 0.19
CA ALA A 82 9.26 -3.04 1.03
C ALA A 82 8.25 -1.94 0.70
N VAL A 83 6.99 -2.34 0.55
CA VAL A 83 5.85 -1.47 0.35
C VAL A 83 4.98 -1.56 1.60
N PHE A 84 4.97 -0.50 2.40
CA PHE A 84 4.25 -0.48 3.67
C PHE A 84 2.81 0.01 3.49
N ASN A 85 1.92 -0.64 4.23
CA ASN A 85 0.53 -0.22 4.35
C ASN A 85 0.23 0.32 5.76
N GLY A 86 -0.75 1.20 5.89
CA GLY A 86 -1.17 1.82 7.15
C GLY A 86 -0.22 2.89 7.65
N GLU A 87 0.59 3.47 6.77
CA GLU A 87 1.51 4.55 7.10
C GLU A 87 0.76 5.86 7.38
N ALA A 88 -0.31 6.15 6.64
CA ALA A 88 -1.20 7.29 6.91
C ALA A 88 -1.95 7.17 8.26
N TRP A 89 -2.04 5.96 8.80
CA TRP A 89 -2.71 5.63 10.05
C TRP A 89 -1.73 5.50 11.22
N GLY A 90 -0.61 6.22 11.11
CA GLY A 90 0.44 6.26 12.11
C GLY A 90 1.37 5.08 12.01
N TYR A 91 1.88 4.77 10.82
CA TYR A 91 2.99 3.84 10.61
C TYR A 91 2.71 2.39 11.04
N LEU A 92 1.48 1.92 10.85
CA LEU A 92 1.05 0.59 11.29
C LEU A 92 1.89 -0.52 10.63
N GLY A 93 2.15 -0.41 9.32
CA GLY A 93 2.89 -1.41 8.56
C GLY A 93 4.36 -1.45 8.91
N SER A 94 5.04 -0.31 8.87
CA SER A 94 6.49 -0.23 9.16
C SER A 94 6.81 -0.64 10.59
N ARG A 95 5.94 -0.30 11.57
CA ARG A 95 6.09 -0.79 12.95
C ARG A 95 5.86 -2.27 13.09
N LYS A 96 4.82 -2.81 12.45
CA LYS A 96 4.53 -4.25 12.51
C LYS A 96 5.63 -5.06 11.85
N PHE A 97 6.20 -4.57 10.75
CA PHE A 97 7.38 -5.14 10.10
C PHE A 97 8.59 -5.19 11.04
N LEU A 98 8.91 -4.09 11.73
CA LEU A 98 10.01 -4.03 12.70
C LEU A 98 9.77 -4.94 13.91
N GLN A 99 8.53 -5.02 14.40
CA GLN A 99 8.16 -5.96 15.46
C GLN A 99 8.42 -7.41 15.01
N GLN A 100 7.98 -7.78 13.81
CA GLN A 100 8.17 -9.13 13.28
C GLN A 100 9.64 -9.49 13.06
N LEU A 101 10.49 -8.51 12.71
CA LEU A 101 11.94 -8.70 12.64
C LEU A 101 12.56 -9.00 14.00
N ASP A 102 12.09 -8.36 15.07
CA ASP A 102 12.56 -8.65 16.43
C ASP A 102 12.06 -10.00 16.94
N GLU A 103 10.85 -10.40 16.56
CA GLU A 103 10.23 -11.68 16.94
C GLU A 103 10.74 -12.86 16.09
N GLY A 104 11.41 -12.60 14.96
CA GLY A 104 11.86 -13.63 14.03
C GLY A 104 10.69 -14.35 13.33
N ALA A 105 9.61 -13.63 13.02
CA ALA A 105 8.39 -14.20 12.46
C ALA A 105 8.59 -14.74 11.01
N ASP A 106 7.80 -15.74 10.63
CA ASP A 106 7.88 -16.37 9.29
C ASP A 106 7.69 -15.39 8.12
N SER A 107 6.89 -14.34 8.33
CA SER A 107 6.62 -13.29 7.35
C SER A 107 7.83 -12.42 7.00
N VAL A 108 8.89 -12.45 7.80
CA VAL A 108 10.17 -11.76 7.55
C VAL A 108 11.35 -12.73 7.49
N ASN A 109 11.08 -14.03 7.34
CA ASN A 109 12.11 -15.05 7.24
C ASN A 109 13.05 -14.75 6.05
N GLY A 110 14.35 -14.86 6.30
CA GLY A 110 15.41 -14.55 5.33
C GLY A 110 16.11 -13.20 5.58
N ILE A 111 15.50 -12.31 6.38
CA ILE A 111 16.09 -11.02 6.74
C ILE A 111 16.08 -10.81 8.26
N ASN A 112 17.05 -10.03 8.75
CA ASN A 112 17.14 -9.63 10.16
C ASN A 112 17.40 -8.12 10.22
N ARG A 113 16.83 -7.44 11.23
CA ARG A 113 17.07 -6.02 11.52
C ARG A 113 18.55 -5.65 11.55
N LEU A 114 19.42 -6.51 12.08
CA LEU A 114 20.87 -6.23 12.15
C LEU A 114 21.56 -6.20 10.78
N MET A 115 20.94 -6.77 9.74
CA MET A 115 21.48 -6.76 8.38
C MET A 115 21.12 -5.46 7.64
N ILE A 116 20.08 -4.74 8.07
CA ILE A 116 19.66 -3.50 7.41
C ILE A 116 20.65 -2.39 7.73
N GLU A 117 21.50 -2.05 6.75
CA GLU A 117 22.54 -1.02 6.91
C GLU A 117 22.02 0.36 6.49
N GLN A 118 21.22 0.40 5.43
CA GLN A 118 20.78 1.62 4.77
C GLN A 118 19.30 1.51 4.39
N VAL A 119 18.54 2.58 4.62
CA VAL A 119 17.13 2.68 4.23
C VAL A 119 16.95 3.87 3.28
N LEU A 120 16.51 3.60 2.05
CA LEU A 120 16.13 4.64 1.08
C LEU A 120 14.61 4.61 0.91
N GLU A 121 13.91 5.62 1.41
CA GLU A 121 12.48 5.76 1.21
C GLU A 121 12.18 6.64 -0.01
N ILE A 122 11.26 6.20 -0.86
CA ILE A 122 10.71 6.99 -1.96
C ILE A 122 9.34 7.51 -1.51
N GLY A 123 9.27 8.82 -1.26
CA GLY A 123 8.07 9.51 -0.79
C GLY A 123 7.23 10.05 -1.95
N SER A 124 6.79 11.30 -1.81
CA SER A 124 6.02 12.02 -2.85
C SER A 124 6.98 12.52 -3.92
N VAL A 125 6.88 11.95 -5.12
CA VAL A 125 7.80 12.22 -6.23
C VAL A 125 7.06 12.60 -7.53
N GLY A 126 5.75 12.84 -7.45
CA GLY A 126 4.91 13.09 -8.60
C GLY A 126 5.01 14.52 -9.14
N LYS A 127 5.58 15.47 -8.38
CA LYS A 127 5.54 16.91 -8.72
C LYS A 127 6.90 17.59 -8.85
N ALA A 128 7.98 16.84 -9.05
CA ALA A 128 9.34 17.39 -9.13
C ALA A 128 9.62 18.24 -10.38
N VAL A 129 8.73 18.21 -11.38
CA VAL A 129 8.84 19.03 -12.60
C VAL A 129 8.22 20.41 -12.34
N THR A 130 9.01 21.31 -11.75
CA THR A 130 8.63 22.72 -11.49
C THR A 130 9.35 23.72 -12.40
N GLY A 131 10.38 23.26 -13.14
CA GLY A 131 11.15 24.02 -14.11
C GLY A 131 11.42 23.22 -15.39
N GLU A 132 12.61 23.37 -15.97
CA GLU A 132 12.99 22.66 -17.21
C GLU A 132 13.23 21.16 -16.99
N TYR A 133 13.67 20.77 -15.79
CA TYR A 133 14.01 19.39 -15.45
C TYR A 133 13.47 18.97 -14.06
N PRO A 134 13.23 17.67 -13.82
CA PRO A 134 12.83 17.16 -12.51
C PRO A 134 13.89 17.44 -11.44
N SER A 135 13.48 18.01 -10.28
CA SER A 135 14.36 18.28 -9.15
C SER A 135 13.82 17.67 -7.86
N PHE A 136 14.60 16.78 -7.25
CA PHE A 136 14.27 16.10 -6.00
C PHE A 136 15.12 16.56 -4.83
N TYR A 137 14.60 16.32 -3.62
CA TYR A 137 15.26 16.62 -2.36
C TYR A 137 15.48 15.34 -1.56
N ALA A 138 16.72 15.18 -1.08
CA ALA A 138 17.14 14.07 -0.25
C ALA A 138 17.15 14.51 1.23
N HIS A 139 16.19 14.01 2.00
CA HIS A 139 16.02 14.28 3.43
C HIS A 139 16.73 13.20 4.24
N ALA A 140 17.89 13.52 4.81
CA ALA A 140 18.71 12.56 5.54
C ALA A 140 18.31 12.46 7.02
N ALA A 141 18.27 11.23 7.54
CA ALA A 141 18.19 10.94 8.95
C ALA A 141 19.52 11.30 9.64
N GLY A 142 19.63 12.56 10.08
CA GLY A 142 20.85 13.08 10.70
C GLY A 142 22.05 13.15 9.73
N ASN A 143 23.23 13.43 10.27
CA ASN A 143 24.46 13.61 9.49
C ASN A 143 25.42 12.41 9.64
N SER A 144 24.91 11.19 9.49
CA SER A 144 25.75 9.98 9.61
C SER A 144 26.59 9.77 8.32
N PRO A 145 27.78 9.15 8.41
CA PRO A 145 28.57 8.78 7.24
C PRO A 145 27.79 7.88 6.25
N ALA A 146 26.91 7.02 6.75
CA ALA A 146 26.10 6.13 5.92
C ALA A 146 24.95 6.86 5.21
N SER A 147 24.32 7.86 5.84
CA SER A 147 23.36 8.75 5.16
C SER A 147 24.05 9.58 4.07
N LYS A 148 25.30 10.01 4.30
CA LYS A 148 26.11 10.67 3.28
C LYS A 148 26.41 9.74 2.09
N LYS A 149 26.69 8.45 2.31
CA LYS A 149 26.84 7.48 1.21
C LYS A 149 25.58 7.35 0.36
N ILE A 150 24.39 7.40 0.96
CA ILE A 150 23.11 7.38 0.21
C ILE A 150 22.98 8.64 -0.64
N LEU A 151 23.28 9.81 -0.08
CA LEU A 151 23.28 11.09 -0.80
C LEU A 151 24.29 11.09 -1.96
N ASP A 152 25.51 10.62 -1.73
CA ASP A 152 26.57 10.55 -2.75
C ASP A 152 26.17 9.58 -3.89
N ALA A 153 25.50 8.48 -3.57
CA ALA A 153 24.95 7.55 -4.56
C ALA A 153 23.82 8.19 -5.39
N LEU A 154 22.90 8.92 -4.75
CA LEU A 154 21.86 9.69 -5.43
C LEU A 154 22.45 10.74 -6.38
N GLN A 155 23.45 11.50 -5.92
CA GLN A 155 24.14 12.49 -6.75
C GLN A 155 24.93 11.84 -7.90
N SER A 156 25.52 10.67 -7.68
CA SER A 156 26.23 9.92 -8.72
C SER A 156 25.26 9.35 -9.76
N ALA A 157 24.10 8.84 -9.32
CA ALA A 157 23.03 8.40 -10.21
C ALA A 157 22.48 9.57 -11.04
N SER A 158 22.23 10.73 -10.42
CA SER A 158 21.83 11.97 -11.10
C SER A 158 22.83 12.37 -12.19
N LYS A 159 24.15 12.37 -11.89
CA LYS A 159 25.19 12.65 -12.89
C LYS A 159 25.21 11.62 -14.03
N SER A 160 25.00 10.34 -13.72
CA SER A 160 25.01 9.26 -14.73
C SER A 160 23.84 9.35 -15.70
N LEU A 161 22.72 9.99 -15.31
CA LEU A 161 21.54 10.17 -16.15
C LEU A 161 21.78 11.18 -17.28
N GLY A 162 22.85 11.96 -17.23
CA GLY A 162 23.33 12.76 -18.36
C GLY A 162 22.24 13.64 -18.95
N SER A 163 21.83 13.33 -20.18
CA SER A 163 20.82 14.08 -20.95
C SER A 163 19.42 14.11 -20.33
N ASP A 164 19.09 13.18 -19.43
CA ASP A 164 17.79 13.16 -18.75
C ASP A 164 17.71 14.27 -17.68
N ASN A 165 18.85 14.90 -17.33
CA ASN A 165 18.96 16.12 -16.52
C ASN A 165 18.21 16.09 -15.17
N VAL A 166 18.10 14.91 -14.55
CA VAL A 166 17.46 14.76 -13.23
C VAL A 166 18.36 15.34 -12.14
N LYS A 167 17.86 16.33 -11.40
CA LYS A 167 18.60 16.97 -10.30
C LYS A 167 18.19 16.36 -8.96
N VAL A 168 19.17 16.12 -8.09
CA VAL A 168 18.93 15.79 -6.69
C VAL A 168 19.79 16.67 -5.80
N THR A 169 19.18 17.27 -4.79
CA THR A 169 19.85 18.13 -3.81
C THR A 169 19.58 17.64 -2.40
N GLN A 170 20.51 17.87 -1.49
CA GLN A 170 20.22 17.66 -0.07
C GLN A 170 19.17 18.66 0.40
N ALA A 171 18.18 18.20 1.17
CA ALA A 171 17.19 19.07 1.77
C ALA A 171 17.82 20.07 2.75
N ALA A 172 17.17 21.22 2.94
CA ALA A 172 17.66 22.30 3.77
C ALA A 172 17.94 21.83 5.21
N SER A 173 19.10 22.19 5.75
CA SER A 173 19.49 21.86 7.13
C SER A 173 18.62 22.55 8.19
N SER A 174 17.80 23.52 7.80
CA SER A 174 16.79 24.16 8.65
C SER A 174 15.53 23.32 8.87
N ASN A 175 15.35 22.24 8.10
CA ASN A 175 14.20 21.34 8.29
C ASN A 175 14.31 20.59 9.63
N PRO A 176 13.18 20.25 10.27
CA PRO A 176 13.18 19.61 11.59
C PRO A 176 13.69 18.16 11.60
N GLY A 177 14.08 17.61 10.46
CA GLY A 177 14.52 16.24 10.27
C GLY A 177 14.00 15.67 8.96
N VAL A 178 13.74 14.36 8.95
CA VAL A 178 13.04 13.71 7.83
C VAL A 178 11.55 14.06 7.86
N PRO A 179 10.88 14.17 6.70
CA PRO A 179 9.44 14.37 6.63
C PRO A 179 8.69 13.13 7.18
N PRO A 180 7.39 13.25 7.50
CA PRO A 180 6.57 12.11 7.94
C PRO A 180 6.66 10.95 6.93
N SER A 181 7.33 9.87 7.32
CA SER A 181 7.65 8.76 6.42
C SER A 181 7.90 7.47 7.22
N SER A 182 7.86 6.31 6.57
CA SER A 182 8.12 5.01 7.20
C SER A 182 9.48 4.95 7.90
N LEU A 183 10.48 5.66 7.38
CA LEU A 183 11.81 5.81 7.96
C LEU A 183 11.78 6.32 9.40
N MET A 184 10.76 7.10 9.80
CA MET A 184 10.59 7.52 11.19
C MET A 184 10.44 6.33 12.14
N SER A 185 9.74 5.26 11.74
CA SER A 185 9.63 4.02 12.53
C SER A 185 11.00 3.37 12.74
N PHE A 186 11.83 3.33 11.69
CA PHE A 186 13.17 2.75 11.77
C PHE A 186 14.11 3.58 12.65
N ILE A 187 14.16 4.90 12.46
CA ILE A 187 14.99 5.82 13.27
C ILE A 187 14.60 5.71 14.75
N ARG A 188 13.30 5.63 15.02
CA ARG A 188 12.82 5.64 16.40
C ARG A 188 12.99 4.28 17.08
N LYS A 189 13.04 3.19 16.32
CA LYS A 189 13.44 1.86 16.81
C LYS A 189 14.95 1.76 17.03
N ASN A 190 15.75 2.36 16.16
CA ASN A 190 17.21 2.41 16.26
C ASN A 190 17.73 3.76 15.74
N MET A 191 18.20 4.62 16.64
CA MET A 191 18.70 5.97 16.30
C MET A 191 19.94 5.94 15.40
N SER A 192 20.65 4.80 15.34
CA SER A 192 21.79 4.61 14.44
C SER A 192 21.37 4.21 13.01
N THR A 193 20.07 4.05 12.75
CA THR A 193 19.56 3.78 11.40
C THR A 193 19.98 4.92 10.47
N SER A 194 20.66 4.57 9.39
CA SER A 194 21.04 5.52 8.36
C SER A 194 20.05 5.42 7.20
N GLY A 195 19.41 6.54 6.88
CA GLY A 195 18.43 6.55 5.82
C GLY A 195 18.17 7.93 5.24
N VAL A 196 17.56 7.93 4.07
CA VAL A 196 17.20 9.12 3.31
C VAL A 196 15.79 8.94 2.76
N VAL A 197 14.98 9.99 2.83
CA VAL A 197 13.69 10.08 2.13
C VAL A 197 13.90 10.94 0.89
N LEU A 198 13.56 10.40 -0.28
CA LEU A 198 13.56 11.12 -1.55
C LEU A 198 12.16 11.72 -1.77
N GLU A 199 12.10 13.05 -1.89
CA GLU A 199 10.87 13.81 -2.03
C GLU A 199 10.97 14.82 -3.19
N ASP A 200 9.83 15.31 -3.68
CA ASP A 200 9.76 16.41 -4.65
C ASP A 200 9.73 17.80 -4.01
N PHE A 201 9.81 17.88 -2.67
CA PHE A 201 9.79 19.13 -1.93
C PHE A 201 10.97 19.27 -0.96
N ASP A 202 11.37 20.51 -0.71
CA ASP A 202 12.43 20.84 0.26
C ASP A 202 11.90 20.96 1.69
N SER A 203 10.97 21.88 1.96
CA SER A 203 10.54 22.17 3.34
C SER A 203 9.03 22.08 3.56
N HIS A 204 8.23 22.21 2.51
CA HIS A 204 6.78 22.12 2.56
C HIS A 204 6.29 21.33 1.35
N PHE A 205 5.28 20.49 1.54
CA PHE A 205 4.77 19.60 0.50
C PHE A 205 4.41 20.35 -0.78
N SER A 206 4.89 19.84 -1.92
CA SER A 206 4.43 20.24 -3.25
C SER A 206 2.95 19.89 -3.43
N ASN A 207 2.51 18.80 -2.81
CA ASN A 207 1.14 18.34 -2.81
C ASN A 207 0.21 19.28 -2.03
N ARG A 208 -0.68 19.99 -2.73
CA ARG A 208 -1.73 20.83 -2.11
C ARG A 208 -2.94 20.04 -1.63
N PHE A 209 -3.01 18.74 -1.96
CA PHE A 209 -4.15 17.87 -1.70
C PHE A 209 -3.77 16.67 -0.83
N TYR A 210 -2.70 16.78 -0.03
CA TYR A 210 -2.25 15.72 0.88
C TYR A 210 -3.42 15.13 1.68
N HIS A 211 -3.60 13.81 1.58
CA HIS A 211 -4.71 13.06 2.17
C HIS A 211 -6.11 13.63 1.87
N SER A 212 -6.34 14.00 0.61
CA SER A 212 -7.63 14.46 0.11
C SER A 212 -8.08 13.65 -1.12
N HIS A 213 -9.39 13.57 -1.33
CA HIS A 213 -9.98 13.00 -2.54
C HIS A 213 -9.62 13.80 -3.81
N LEU A 214 -9.07 15.00 -3.64
CA LEU A 214 -8.58 15.85 -4.72
C LEU A 214 -7.15 15.50 -5.17
N ASP A 215 -6.42 14.65 -4.43
CA ASP A 215 -5.12 14.13 -4.86
C ASP A 215 -5.30 13.03 -5.92
N ASN A 216 -5.60 13.48 -7.13
CA ASN A 216 -5.96 12.68 -8.29
C ASN A 216 -4.85 12.71 -9.37
N PRO A 217 -4.93 11.91 -10.45
CA PRO A 217 -3.86 11.82 -11.45
C PRO A 217 -3.47 13.15 -12.11
N ALA A 218 -4.36 14.14 -12.17
CA ALA A 218 -4.03 15.46 -12.72
C ALA A 218 -3.10 16.28 -11.79
N ASN A 219 -2.89 15.82 -10.55
CA ASN A 219 -2.01 16.44 -9.58
C ASN A 219 -0.53 16.03 -9.77
N ILE A 220 -0.24 15.01 -10.58
CA ILE A 220 1.10 14.45 -10.77
C ILE A 220 1.59 14.58 -12.21
N ASN A 221 2.88 14.35 -12.41
CA ASN A 221 3.53 14.31 -13.71
C ASN A 221 4.25 12.97 -13.88
N SER A 222 3.92 12.22 -14.92
CA SER A 222 4.51 10.89 -15.18
C SER A 222 6.02 10.93 -15.44
N SER A 223 6.52 12.01 -16.06
CA SER A 223 7.97 12.21 -16.26
C SER A 223 8.71 12.43 -14.94
N SER A 224 8.05 13.06 -13.96
CA SER A 224 8.56 13.16 -12.59
C SER A 224 8.76 11.77 -11.98
N ILE A 225 7.73 10.92 -12.06
CA ILE A 225 7.77 9.56 -11.51
C ILE A 225 8.82 8.70 -12.22
N ALA A 226 8.91 8.78 -13.55
CA ALA A 226 9.93 8.07 -14.33
C ALA A 226 11.35 8.52 -13.95
N ALA A 227 11.57 9.81 -13.75
CA ALA A 227 12.85 10.36 -13.29
C ALA A 227 13.22 9.87 -11.88
N ALA A 228 12.26 9.84 -10.96
CA ALA A 228 12.45 9.31 -9.60
C ALA A 228 12.80 7.82 -9.63
N ALA A 229 12.10 7.02 -10.46
CA ALA A 229 12.39 5.60 -10.65
C ALA A 229 13.81 5.37 -11.18
N ALA A 230 14.24 6.16 -12.17
CA ALA A 230 15.56 6.03 -12.78
C ALA A 230 16.67 6.41 -11.79
N LEU A 231 16.45 7.49 -11.05
CA LEU A 231 17.32 7.93 -9.97
C LEU A 231 17.43 6.86 -8.88
N ALA A 232 16.31 6.32 -8.41
CA ALA A 232 16.28 5.27 -7.38
C ALA A 232 16.98 3.98 -7.85
N ALA A 233 16.65 3.46 -9.03
CA ALA A 233 17.24 2.24 -9.57
C ALA A 233 18.77 2.33 -9.65
N ARG A 234 19.30 3.41 -10.26
CA ARG A 234 20.74 3.61 -10.38
C ARG A 234 21.41 3.82 -9.02
N SER A 235 20.77 4.56 -8.11
CA SER A 235 21.30 4.78 -6.76
C SER A 235 21.40 3.48 -5.96
N LEU A 236 20.37 2.64 -6.02
CA LEU A 236 20.35 1.34 -5.37
C LEU A 236 21.43 0.42 -5.93
N TYR A 237 21.62 0.41 -7.25
CA TYR A 237 22.70 -0.35 -7.88
C TYR A 237 24.09 0.11 -7.42
N ILE A 238 24.32 1.43 -7.36
CA ILE A 238 25.57 2.02 -6.87
C ILE A 238 25.80 1.63 -5.41
N LEU A 239 24.80 1.78 -4.55
CA LEU A 239 24.88 1.40 -3.15
C LEU A 239 25.19 -0.09 -2.98
N ALA A 240 24.54 -0.95 -3.78
CA ALA A 240 24.70 -2.40 -3.68
C ALA A 240 26.05 -2.90 -4.19
N SER A 241 26.66 -2.13 -5.09
CA SER A 241 28.03 -2.35 -5.56
C SER A 241 29.09 -1.97 -4.51
N ALA A 242 28.70 -1.23 -3.45
CA ALA A 242 29.59 -0.75 -2.40
C ALA A 242 30.83 -0.03 -2.98
N ASP A 243 32.04 -0.38 -2.53
CA ASP A 243 33.28 0.26 -2.99
C ASP A 243 33.83 -0.33 -4.31
N SER A 244 33.07 -1.20 -4.99
CA SER A 244 33.47 -1.69 -6.32
C SER A 244 33.31 -0.59 -7.38
N VAL A 245 34.17 -0.62 -8.39
CA VAL A 245 34.11 0.35 -9.50
C VAL A 245 32.83 0.09 -10.28
N VAL A 246 31.86 0.99 -10.14
CA VAL A 246 30.62 0.96 -10.92
C VAL A 246 30.93 1.50 -12.31
N ASP A 247 30.86 0.64 -13.32
CA ASP A 247 31.03 1.05 -14.70
C ASP A 247 29.81 1.84 -15.19
N LEU A 248 30.09 2.97 -15.85
CA LEU A 248 29.09 3.84 -16.46
C LEU A 248 28.32 3.10 -17.57
N MET A 249 28.95 2.12 -18.23
CA MET A 249 28.24 1.27 -19.20
C MET A 249 27.12 0.47 -18.54
N THR A 250 27.36 -0.11 -17.36
CA THR A 250 26.33 -0.83 -16.61
C THR A 250 25.24 0.11 -16.11
N LEU A 251 25.56 1.30 -15.62
CA LEU A 251 24.53 2.27 -15.24
C LEU A 251 23.65 2.70 -16.42
N ASN A 252 24.21 2.78 -17.63
CA ASN A 252 23.47 3.11 -18.83
C ASN A 252 22.54 1.98 -19.34
N THR A 253 22.74 0.73 -18.89
CA THR A 253 21.77 -0.35 -19.15
C THR A 253 20.55 -0.29 -18.25
N ILE A 254 20.66 0.37 -17.08
CA ILE A 254 19.54 0.60 -16.16
C ILE A 254 18.66 1.72 -16.75
N LYS A 255 17.64 1.29 -17.50
CA LYS A 255 16.66 2.16 -18.15
C LYS A 255 15.27 1.88 -17.61
N VAL A 256 14.58 2.95 -17.26
CA VAL A 256 13.19 2.90 -16.82
C VAL A 256 12.26 2.81 -18.02
N ASN A 257 11.27 1.93 -17.94
CA ASN A 257 10.19 1.84 -18.92
C ASN A 257 9.12 2.90 -18.64
N VAL A 258 9.14 4.00 -19.39
CA VAL A 258 8.16 5.09 -19.24
C VAL A 258 6.73 4.62 -19.51
N SER A 259 6.53 3.70 -20.46
CA SER A 259 5.20 3.13 -20.73
C SER A 259 4.64 2.36 -19.55
N LEU A 260 5.50 1.69 -18.77
CA LEU A 260 5.10 1.01 -17.53
C LEU A 260 4.64 2.03 -16.48
N VAL A 261 5.29 3.19 -16.37
CA VAL A 261 4.87 4.27 -15.47
C VAL A 261 3.46 4.74 -15.83
N GLU A 262 3.20 5.02 -17.10
CA GLU A 262 1.89 5.46 -17.59
C GLU A 262 0.80 4.38 -17.37
N GLU A 263 1.14 3.11 -17.63
CA GLU A 263 0.21 2.01 -17.37
C GLU A 263 -0.11 1.89 -15.88
N LEU A 264 0.90 1.96 -14.99
CA LEU A 264 0.70 1.93 -13.54
C LEU A 264 -0.12 3.12 -13.03
N ILE A 265 0.07 4.32 -13.58
CA ILE A 265 -0.78 5.48 -13.28
C ILE A 265 -2.23 5.18 -13.68
N GLY A 266 -2.44 4.66 -14.89
CA GLY A 266 -3.76 4.25 -15.37
C GLY A 266 -4.42 3.20 -14.47
N CYS A 267 -3.65 2.19 -14.05
CA CYS A 267 -4.13 1.09 -13.22
C CYS A 267 -4.46 1.50 -11.78
N LEU A 268 -3.55 2.24 -11.14
CA LEU A 268 -3.61 2.51 -9.70
C LEU A 268 -4.29 3.83 -9.36
N LEU A 269 -4.47 4.76 -10.30
CA LEU A 269 -4.96 6.11 -9.98
C LEU A 269 -6.23 6.52 -10.73
N THR A 270 -6.71 5.72 -11.69
CA THR A 270 -7.93 6.02 -12.46
C THR A 270 -9.01 4.96 -12.24
N CYS A 271 -10.29 5.28 -12.48
CA CYS A 271 -11.34 4.25 -12.45
C CYS A 271 -11.49 3.48 -13.79
N ASN A 272 -10.94 4.02 -14.88
CA ASN A 272 -11.02 3.46 -16.22
C ASN A 272 -9.67 3.65 -16.95
N PRO A 273 -8.88 2.58 -17.15
CA PRO A 273 -9.24 1.18 -16.88
C PRO A 273 -9.18 0.81 -15.39
N GLY A 274 -8.45 1.55 -14.56
CA GLY A 274 -8.20 1.23 -13.16
C GLY A 274 -7.63 -0.18 -12.97
N LEU A 275 -8.03 -0.87 -11.90
CA LEU A 275 -7.57 -2.23 -11.61
C LEU A 275 -7.97 -3.26 -12.69
N SER A 276 -8.83 -2.89 -13.64
CA SER A 276 -9.17 -3.71 -14.81
C SER A 276 -8.20 -3.58 -15.99
N CYS A 277 -7.08 -2.85 -15.83
CA CYS A 277 -6.03 -2.73 -16.84
C CYS A 277 -5.34 -4.07 -17.15
N GLY A 278 -4.66 -4.14 -18.30
CA GLY A 278 -4.00 -5.36 -18.79
C GLY A 278 -2.96 -5.90 -17.82
N LEU A 279 -2.06 -5.03 -17.33
CA LEU A 279 -1.04 -5.39 -16.34
C LEU A 279 -1.64 -6.03 -15.08
N VAL A 280 -2.64 -5.42 -14.46
CA VAL A 280 -3.26 -5.95 -13.23
C VAL A 280 -3.98 -7.29 -13.49
N LYS A 281 -4.75 -7.38 -14.59
CA LYS A 281 -5.45 -8.63 -14.98
C LYS A 281 -4.50 -9.78 -15.32
N SER A 282 -3.25 -9.49 -15.69
CA SER A 282 -2.25 -10.53 -15.94
C SER A 282 -1.70 -11.16 -14.66
N LEU A 283 -1.92 -10.53 -13.49
CA LEU A 283 -1.33 -10.92 -12.22
C LEU A 283 -2.35 -11.27 -11.13
N ILE A 284 -3.54 -10.67 -11.18
CA ILE A 284 -4.63 -10.95 -10.23
C ILE A 284 -5.98 -10.97 -10.94
N SER A 285 -7.00 -11.48 -10.25
CA SER A 285 -8.41 -11.28 -10.61
C SER A 285 -9.01 -10.22 -9.67
N PRO A 286 -9.13 -8.94 -10.11
CA PRO A 286 -9.66 -7.86 -9.27
C PRO A 286 -11.09 -8.15 -8.80
N SER A 287 -11.42 -7.65 -7.62
CA SER A 287 -12.81 -7.56 -7.17
C SER A 287 -13.61 -6.62 -8.08
N SER A 288 -14.95 -6.68 -7.98
CA SER A 288 -15.89 -6.07 -8.93
C SER A 288 -15.80 -4.54 -9.09
N SER A 289 -15.02 -3.82 -8.28
CA SER A 289 -14.73 -2.39 -8.48
C SER A 289 -13.47 -2.21 -9.31
N SER A 290 -13.61 -1.64 -10.52
CA SER A 290 -12.44 -1.23 -11.30
C SER A 290 -11.71 -0.03 -10.69
N CYS A 291 -12.39 0.77 -9.86
CA CYS A 291 -11.79 1.97 -9.30
C CYS A 291 -10.92 1.63 -8.07
N PRO A 292 -9.63 1.97 -8.09
CA PRO A 292 -8.74 1.76 -6.97
C PRO A 292 -9.13 2.67 -5.79
N SER A 293 -8.97 2.15 -4.58
CA SER A 293 -9.01 2.92 -3.35
C SER A 293 -7.86 2.46 -2.47
N HIS A 294 -6.97 3.37 -2.13
CA HIS A 294 -5.78 3.10 -1.34
C HIS A 294 -6.03 3.32 0.16
N TYR A 295 -7.24 3.00 0.61
CA TYR A 295 -7.58 3.00 2.02
C TYR A 295 -7.03 1.73 2.68
N VAL A 296 -6.40 1.87 3.84
CA VAL A 296 -5.75 0.80 4.62
C VAL A 296 -6.61 -0.46 4.84
N GLY A 297 -7.93 -0.34 4.81
CA GLY A 297 -8.87 -1.43 5.04
C GLY A 297 -9.02 -1.79 6.52
N VAL A 298 -9.62 -2.95 6.81
CA VAL A 298 -9.94 -3.36 8.19
C VAL A 298 -9.74 -4.87 8.36
N PHE A 299 -9.04 -5.27 9.43
CA PHE A 299 -8.93 -6.68 9.81
C PHE A 299 -10.20 -7.13 10.52
N LEU A 300 -10.90 -8.11 9.94
CA LEU A 300 -12.13 -8.67 10.51
C LEU A 300 -11.83 -9.87 11.43
N ASP A 301 -10.97 -10.78 10.96
CA ASP A 301 -10.69 -12.07 11.58
C ASP A 301 -9.20 -12.24 11.86
N ASP A 302 -8.79 -13.45 12.27
CA ASP A 302 -7.41 -13.79 12.61
C ASP A 302 -6.41 -13.40 11.50
N PRO A 303 -5.42 -12.53 11.80
CA PRO A 303 -4.41 -12.15 10.83
C PRO A 303 -3.43 -13.28 10.52
N SER A 304 -3.41 -14.41 11.24
CA SER A 304 -2.48 -15.53 10.97
C SER A 304 -2.65 -16.13 9.57
N GLY A 305 -3.87 -16.13 9.03
CA GLY A 305 -4.18 -16.55 7.66
C GLY A 305 -3.63 -15.63 6.56
N THR A 306 -3.17 -14.43 6.92
CA THR A 306 -2.71 -13.40 5.97
C THR A 306 -1.33 -13.67 5.38
N GLN A 307 -0.68 -14.80 5.71
CA GLN A 307 0.53 -15.23 5.01
C GLN A 307 0.32 -15.44 3.50
N PHE A 308 -0.95 -15.51 3.05
CA PHE A 308 -1.33 -15.62 1.64
C PHE A 308 -2.00 -14.32 1.13
N PRO A 309 -1.67 -13.85 -0.09
CA PRO A 309 -2.22 -12.64 -0.69
C PRO A 309 -3.76 -12.61 -0.82
N SER A 310 -4.44 -13.76 -0.68
CA SER A 310 -5.88 -13.91 -0.84
C SER A 310 -6.72 -13.11 0.16
N TYR A 311 -6.17 -12.79 1.33
CA TYR A 311 -6.83 -11.95 2.35
C TYR A 311 -6.60 -10.45 2.13
N ALA A 312 -5.66 -10.12 1.24
CA ALA A 312 -5.31 -8.76 0.95
C ALA A 312 -6.31 -8.11 -0.03
N ASP A 313 -6.37 -6.79 -0.04
CA ASP A 313 -7.08 -6.03 -1.07
C ASP A 313 -6.38 -6.17 -2.44
N ASP A 314 -7.05 -5.70 -3.48
CA ASP A 314 -6.53 -5.83 -4.84
C ASP A 314 -5.23 -5.07 -5.08
N THR A 315 -5.00 -3.92 -4.44
CA THR A 315 -3.73 -3.19 -4.56
C THR A 315 -2.60 -4.01 -3.93
N SER A 316 -2.74 -4.47 -2.69
CA SER A 316 -1.65 -5.21 -2.01
C SER A 316 -1.31 -6.49 -2.75
N ARG A 317 -2.31 -7.23 -3.25
CA ARG A 317 -2.02 -8.48 -3.96
C ARG A 317 -1.59 -8.26 -5.41
N PHE A 318 -1.93 -7.14 -6.04
CA PHE A 318 -1.23 -6.70 -7.26
C PHE A 318 0.25 -6.42 -6.97
N VAL A 319 0.56 -5.60 -5.97
CA VAL A 319 1.94 -5.27 -5.56
C VAL A 319 2.74 -6.53 -5.22
N TRP A 320 2.14 -7.47 -4.49
CA TRP A 320 2.75 -8.76 -4.17
C TRP A 320 3.09 -9.56 -5.42
N ASN A 321 2.15 -9.72 -6.35
CA ASN A 321 2.38 -10.48 -7.58
C ASN A 321 3.40 -9.77 -8.49
N PHE A 322 3.34 -8.44 -8.58
CA PHE A 322 4.27 -7.65 -9.38
C PHE A 322 5.71 -7.76 -8.84
N LEU A 323 5.90 -7.58 -7.53
CA LEU A 323 7.21 -7.73 -6.92
C LEU A 323 7.73 -9.15 -7.09
N ALA A 324 6.90 -10.17 -6.84
CA ALA A 324 7.28 -11.56 -7.09
C ALA A 324 7.68 -11.82 -8.55
N ASP A 325 6.93 -11.28 -9.52
CA ASP A 325 7.23 -11.41 -10.94
C ASP A 325 8.60 -10.84 -11.28
N ARG A 326 8.85 -9.59 -10.88
CA ARG A 326 10.09 -8.87 -11.21
C ARG A 326 11.30 -9.32 -10.42
N THR A 327 11.15 -9.73 -9.17
CA THR A 327 12.29 -10.14 -8.36
C THR A 327 12.61 -11.63 -8.46
N SER A 328 11.79 -12.41 -9.15
CA SER A 328 11.98 -13.86 -9.23
C SER A 328 13.12 -14.31 -10.14
N THR A 329 13.59 -15.53 -9.91
CA THR A 329 14.37 -16.29 -10.89
C THR A 329 13.53 -17.44 -11.46
N SER A 330 13.75 -17.80 -12.73
CA SER A 330 12.99 -18.88 -13.38
C SER A 330 13.12 -20.18 -12.60
N ALA A 331 11.99 -20.72 -12.11
CA ALA A 331 11.91 -22.12 -11.70
C ALA A 331 12.22 -23.00 -12.93
N GLY A 332 13.06 -24.03 -12.77
CA GLY A 332 13.59 -24.82 -13.88
C GLY A 332 12.50 -25.48 -14.75
N ASN A 333 11.31 -25.72 -14.19
CA ASN A 333 10.12 -26.17 -14.91
C ASN A 333 8.95 -25.20 -14.67
N LYS A 334 8.32 -24.71 -15.74
CA LYS A 334 7.10 -23.89 -15.67
C LYS A 334 5.92 -24.77 -15.23
N SER A 335 5.80 -25.04 -13.93
CA SER A 335 4.62 -25.68 -13.35
C SER A 335 3.50 -24.65 -13.20
N SER A 336 2.29 -25.02 -13.63
CA SER A 336 1.08 -24.25 -13.35
C SER A 336 0.70 -24.43 -11.88
N CYS A 337 0.20 -23.38 -11.22
CA CYS A 337 -0.18 -23.43 -9.81
C CYS A 337 -1.53 -22.76 -9.53
N THR A 338 -2.23 -23.27 -8.51
CA THR A 338 -3.49 -22.71 -7.98
C THR A 338 -3.29 -22.32 -6.51
N GLY A 339 -2.30 -21.47 -6.26
CA GLY A 339 -2.02 -20.87 -4.94
C GLY A 339 -0.87 -21.50 -4.16
N LYS A 340 -0.39 -22.70 -4.52
CA LYS A 340 0.80 -23.32 -3.91
C LYS A 340 1.73 -23.92 -4.95
N CYS A 341 3.02 -23.85 -4.65
CA CYS A 341 4.10 -24.45 -5.43
C CYS A 341 4.73 -25.62 -4.67
N GLY A 342 5.40 -26.51 -5.41
CA GLY A 342 5.89 -27.78 -4.88
C GLY A 342 7.22 -27.66 -4.13
N ASP A 343 8.11 -26.78 -4.58
CA ASP A 343 9.45 -26.66 -4.03
C ASP A 343 9.56 -25.57 -2.97
N GLU A 344 10.49 -25.75 -2.03
CA GLU A 344 10.75 -24.79 -0.96
C GLU A 344 11.32 -23.48 -1.53
N GLY A 345 10.75 -22.35 -1.10
CA GLY A 345 11.12 -21.02 -1.61
C GLY A 345 10.44 -20.64 -2.92
N GLU A 346 9.56 -21.49 -3.46
CA GLU A 346 8.71 -21.13 -4.58
C GLU A 346 7.42 -20.44 -4.13
N VAL A 347 6.95 -19.52 -4.97
CA VAL A 347 5.67 -18.81 -4.81
C VAL A 347 4.87 -18.87 -6.10
N CYS A 348 3.54 -18.84 -5.97
CA CYS A 348 2.62 -18.90 -7.10
C CYS A 348 2.19 -17.49 -7.53
N ILE A 349 2.70 -17.00 -8.65
CA ILE A 349 2.27 -15.73 -9.25
C ILE A 349 1.04 -15.98 -10.12
N GLY A 350 0.05 -15.09 -10.06
CA GLY A 350 -1.13 -15.20 -10.93
C GLY A 350 -2.08 -16.31 -10.54
N ALA A 351 -2.07 -16.74 -9.27
CA ALA A 351 -2.85 -17.89 -8.78
C ALA A 351 -4.36 -17.79 -9.07
N GLU A 352 -4.87 -16.58 -9.24
CA GLU A 352 -6.29 -16.27 -9.44
C GLU A 352 -6.66 -15.99 -10.89
N VAL A 353 -5.67 -15.88 -11.77
CA VAL A 353 -5.87 -15.57 -13.18
C VAL A 353 -6.46 -16.79 -13.88
N GLU A 354 -7.32 -16.56 -14.86
CA GLU A 354 -7.90 -17.61 -15.69
C GLU A 354 -6.79 -18.40 -16.39
N GLY A 355 -6.78 -19.73 -16.23
CA GLY A 355 -5.70 -20.60 -16.70
C GLY A 355 -4.65 -20.96 -15.64
N GLY A 356 -4.74 -20.40 -14.43
CA GLY A 356 -3.85 -20.70 -13.31
C GLY A 356 -2.54 -19.90 -13.35
N GLY A 357 -1.88 -19.85 -12.20
CA GLY A 357 -0.62 -19.15 -12.00
C GLY A 357 0.60 -19.93 -12.46
N ARG A 358 1.78 -19.36 -12.23
CA ARG A 358 3.08 -19.98 -12.49
C ARG A 358 3.95 -19.98 -11.24
N CYS A 359 4.66 -21.09 -10.99
CA CYS A 359 5.62 -21.16 -9.91
C CYS A 359 6.93 -20.44 -10.26
N VAL A 360 7.45 -19.70 -9.30
CA VAL A 360 8.75 -19.05 -9.38
C VAL A 360 9.48 -19.10 -8.06
N VAL A 361 10.81 -19.01 -8.10
CA VAL A 361 11.60 -18.78 -6.89
C VAL A 361 11.58 -17.28 -6.59
N SER A 362 10.94 -16.90 -5.49
CA SER A 362 10.91 -15.52 -4.99
C SER A 362 10.84 -15.48 -3.47
N THR A 363 11.47 -14.48 -2.87
CA THR A 363 11.38 -14.18 -1.43
C THR A 363 10.25 -13.20 -1.13
N THR A 364 9.27 -13.05 -2.03
CA THR A 364 8.16 -12.12 -1.79
C THR A 364 7.28 -12.62 -0.66
N ARG A 365 7.09 -11.78 0.36
CA ARG A 365 6.29 -12.10 1.55
C ARG A 365 5.28 -11.00 1.83
N TYR A 366 4.23 -11.39 2.54
CA TYR A 366 3.24 -10.49 3.09
C TYR A 366 3.47 -10.32 4.60
N VAL A 367 3.29 -9.09 5.06
CA VAL A 367 3.41 -8.69 6.46
C VAL A 367 2.13 -7.94 6.84
N PRO A 368 1.34 -8.42 7.82
CA PRO A 368 0.11 -7.74 8.21
C PRO A 368 0.39 -6.34 8.73
N ALA A 369 -0.51 -5.40 8.48
CA ALA A 369 -0.36 -3.99 8.85
C ALA A 369 -1.45 -3.57 9.84
N TYR A 370 -1.20 -3.78 11.13
CA TYR A 370 -2.06 -3.32 12.22
C TYR A 370 -1.21 -3.01 13.45
N SER A 371 -1.78 -2.30 14.42
CA SER A 371 -1.06 -1.87 15.62
C SER A 371 -0.42 -3.05 16.36
N THR A 372 0.82 -2.85 16.78
CA THR A 372 1.57 -3.76 17.67
C THR A 372 0.92 -3.93 19.04
N ARG A 373 0.03 -3.00 19.41
CA ARG A 373 -0.76 -3.03 20.66
C ARG A 373 -2.08 -3.75 20.51
N VAL A 374 -2.30 -4.45 19.40
CA VAL A 374 -3.52 -5.23 19.17
C VAL A 374 -3.12 -6.68 18.97
N LYS A 375 -3.85 -7.60 19.58
CA LYS A 375 -3.67 -9.06 19.43
C LYS A 375 -5.02 -9.71 19.17
N PHE A 376 -5.04 -10.66 18.25
CA PHE A 376 -6.19 -11.54 18.05
C PHE A 376 -6.00 -12.81 18.87
N GLU A 377 -6.92 -13.10 19.79
CA GLU A 377 -6.91 -14.27 20.66
C GLU A 377 -8.35 -14.60 21.07
N ASP A 378 -8.67 -15.89 21.20
CA ASP A 378 -10.02 -16.37 21.56
C ASP A 378 -11.14 -15.81 20.64
N ASN A 379 -10.85 -15.72 19.33
CA ASN A 379 -11.75 -15.14 18.32
C ASN A 379 -12.15 -13.68 18.59
N ALA A 380 -11.33 -12.92 19.31
CA ALA A 380 -11.57 -11.52 19.60
C ALA A 380 -10.28 -10.68 19.49
N TRP A 381 -10.47 -9.40 19.16
CA TRP A 381 -9.40 -8.41 19.18
C TRP A 381 -9.23 -7.83 20.59
N HIS A 382 -8.02 -7.92 21.13
CA HIS A 382 -7.64 -7.38 22.44
C HIS A 382 -6.66 -6.23 22.27
N VAL A 383 -6.88 -5.16 23.03
CA VAL A 383 -5.94 -4.04 23.11
C VAL A 383 -4.96 -4.31 24.25
N LEU A 384 -3.68 -4.45 23.88
CA LEU A 384 -2.58 -4.62 24.80
C LEU A 384 -2.23 -3.28 25.47
N PRO A 385 -1.82 -3.32 26.76
CA PRO A 385 -1.31 -2.13 27.44
C PRO A 385 -0.03 -1.64 26.74
N ALA A 386 0.19 -0.32 26.79
CA ALA A 386 1.43 0.25 26.29
C ALA A 386 2.62 -0.30 27.08
N ASN A 387 3.61 -0.87 26.38
CA ASN A 387 4.84 -1.34 26.99
C ASN A 387 5.82 -0.17 27.10
N SER A 388 6.05 0.35 28.32
CA SER A 388 6.95 1.47 28.57
C SER A 388 8.40 1.22 28.13
N SER A 389 8.80 -0.05 28.01
CA SER A 389 10.14 -0.44 27.59
C SER A 389 10.31 -0.51 26.07
N ASP A 390 9.21 -0.43 25.30
CA ASP A 390 9.25 -0.36 23.84
C ASP A 390 8.89 1.05 23.36
N PRO A 391 9.88 1.86 22.91
CA PRO A 391 9.63 3.21 22.41
C PRO A 391 8.61 3.27 21.26
N MET A 392 8.40 2.16 20.53
CA MET A 392 7.37 2.07 19.48
C MET A 392 6.01 1.79 20.08
N GLY A 393 5.91 0.77 20.93
CA GLY A 393 4.67 0.37 21.60
C GLY A 393 4.05 1.46 22.49
N VAL A 394 4.82 2.39 23.05
CA VAL A 394 4.25 3.50 23.87
C VAL A 394 3.39 4.46 23.05
N VAL A 395 3.76 4.67 21.80
CA VAL A 395 3.20 5.72 20.92
C VAL A 395 2.45 5.13 19.72
N ASP A 396 2.30 3.81 19.68
CA ASP A 396 1.61 3.13 18.61
C ASP A 396 0.10 3.38 18.72
N PRO A 397 -0.53 4.00 17.71
CA PRO A 397 -1.94 4.32 17.74
C PRO A 397 -2.77 3.06 17.49
N VAL A 398 -3.93 3.01 18.14
CA VAL A 398 -4.92 1.96 17.92
C VAL A 398 -6.10 2.59 17.16
N TRP A 399 -6.20 2.27 15.88
CA TRP A 399 -7.33 2.68 15.04
C TRP A 399 -8.31 1.54 14.89
N THR A 400 -9.60 1.82 15.12
CA THR A 400 -10.70 0.90 14.89
C THR A 400 -11.77 1.58 14.05
N GLU A 401 -12.21 0.91 12.99
CA GLU A 401 -13.31 1.38 12.16
C GLU A 401 -14.63 0.81 12.70
N SER A 402 -15.66 1.64 12.80
CA SER A 402 -17.00 1.19 13.18
C SER A 402 -17.53 0.18 12.16
N PHE A 403 -18.21 -0.86 12.63
CA PHE A 403 -19.02 -1.70 11.76
C PHE A 403 -20.27 -0.95 11.27
N TRP A 404 -20.70 -1.22 10.04
CA TRP A 404 -21.96 -0.75 9.46
C TRP A 404 -22.49 -1.79 8.47
N ASP A 405 -23.81 -1.88 8.33
CA ASP A 405 -24.47 -2.82 7.41
C ASP A 405 -24.52 -2.30 5.97
N THR A 406 -25.28 -1.24 5.72
CA THR A 406 -25.44 -0.67 4.37
C THR A 406 -25.56 0.84 4.48
N ILE A 407 -24.73 1.54 3.71
CA ILE A 407 -24.81 2.99 3.55
C ILE A 407 -25.64 3.26 2.31
N GLY A 408 -26.77 3.95 2.46
CA GLY A 408 -27.65 4.31 1.37
C GLY A 408 -28.08 5.76 1.45
N LEU A 409 -28.17 6.43 0.30
CA LEU A 409 -28.74 7.77 0.17
C LEU A 409 -30.07 7.67 -0.55
N ARG A 410 -31.13 8.20 0.05
CA ARG A 410 -32.47 8.29 -0.56
C ARG A 410 -32.95 9.73 -0.56
N VAL A 411 -33.53 10.17 -1.66
CA VAL A 411 -34.19 11.47 -1.80
C VAL A 411 -35.66 11.22 -2.11
N TYR A 412 -36.54 11.84 -1.35
CA TYR A 412 -37.99 11.73 -1.53
C TYR A 412 -38.66 13.04 -1.16
N ALA A 413 -39.79 13.33 -1.80
CA ALA A 413 -40.62 14.48 -1.42
C ALA A 413 -41.32 14.16 -0.09
N VAL A 414 -41.24 15.09 0.86
CA VAL A 414 -41.96 15.00 2.13
C VAL A 414 -43.29 15.73 1.97
N GLN A 415 -44.38 15.04 2.25
CA GLN A 415 -45.72 15.63 2.20
C GLN A 415 -45.95 16.55 3.42
N ASP A 416 -46.83 17.54 3.27
CA ASP A 416 -47.16 18.43 4.38
C ASP A 416 -47.83 17.66 5.53
N SER A 417 -47.36 17.89 6.75
CA SER A 417 -47.86 17.18 7.94
C SER A 417 -49.36 17.37 8.18
N THR A 418 -49.96 18.48 7.71
CA THR A 418 -51.40 18.72 7.81
C THR A 418 -52.18 17.70 6.98
N TYR A 419 -51.66 17.32 5.81
CA TYR A 419 -52.29 16.32 4.98
C TYR A 419 -52.27 14.94 5.67
N ASP A 420 -51.15 14.56 6.28
CA ASP A 420 -51.05 13.30 7.03
C ASP A 420 -52.06 13.24 8.18
N TRP A 421 -52.21 14.35 8.93
CA TRP A 421 -53.23 14.47 9.98
C TRP A 421 -54.65 14.37 9.43
N LEU A 422 -54.94 15.01 8.30
CA LEU A 422 -56.26 14.92 7.66
C LEU A 422 -56.58 13.49 7.23
N ILE A 423 -55.63 12.79 6.61
CA ILE A 423 -55.81 11.39 6.20
C ILE A 423 -55.99 10.48 7.42
N LEU A 424 -55.21 10.67 8.48
CA LEU A 424 -55.34 9.90 9.71
C LEU A 424 -56.71 10.11 10.37
N LEU A 425 -57.15 11.37 10.51
CA LEU A 425 -58.45 11.71 11.09
C LEU A 425 -59.61 11.20 10.24
N ALA A 426 -59.51 11.30 8.91
CA ALA A 426 -60.50 10.74 8.00
C ALA A 426 -60.57 9.21 8.14
N GLY A 427 -59.43 8.52 8.21
CA GLY A 427 -59.35 7.07 8.42
C GLY A 427 -59.97 6.63 9.75
N LEU A 428 -59.67 7.34 10.84
CA LEU A 428 -60.27 7.07 12.16
C LEU A 428 -61.79 7.28 12.14
N SER A 429 -62.25 8.34 11.49
CA SER A 429 -63.68 8.67 11.38
C SER A 429 -64.46 7.59 10.61
N ILE A 430 -63.93 7.14 9.46
CA ILE A 430 -64.53 6.06 8.66
C ILE A 430 -64.57 4.75 9.45
N THR A 431 -63.52 4.44 10.20
CA THR A 431 -63.45 3.24 11.04
C THR A 431 -64.51 3.26 12.13
N ALA A 432 -64.63 4.39 12.86
CA ALA A 432 -65.66 4.55 13.89
C ALA A 432 -67.08 4.47 13.30
N ALA A 433 -67.32 5.14 12.17
CA ALA A 433 -68.61 5.09 11.49
C ALA A 433 -68.96 3.67 11.03
N SER A 434 -68.00 2.93 10.48
CA SER A 434 -68.17 1.54 10.06
C SER A 434 -68.48 0.63 11.26
N TYR A 435 -67.77 0.81 12.38
CA TYR A 435 -68.04 0.08 13.63
C TYR A 435 -69.46 0.33 14.13
N CYS A 436 -69.88 1.60 14.18
CA CYS A 436 -71.25 1.97 14.55
C CYS A 436 -72.28 1.36 13.61
N ALA A 437 -72.07 1.43 12.29
CA ALA A 437 -72.97 0.87 11.29
C ALA A 437 -73.11 -0.65 11.43
N VAL A 438 -72.01 -1.38 11.66
CA VAL A 438 -72.03 -2.82 11.92
C VAL A 438 -72.77 -3.13 13.23
N HIS A 439 -72.51 -2.38 14.29
CA HIS A 439 -73.19 -2.59 15.57
C HIS A 439 -74.70 -2.40 15.43
N VAL A 440 -75.12 -1.28 14.83
CA VAL A 440 -76.54 -0.96 14.59
C VAL A 440 -77.18 -1.99 13.66
N GLY A 441 -76.53 -2.32 12.54
CA GLY A 441 -76.99 -3.31 11.58
C GLY A 441 -77.16 -4.69 12.20
N ARG A 442 -76.23 -5.13 13.05
CA ARG A 442 -76.34 -6.39 13.80
C ARG A 442 -77.54 -6.37 14.74
N THR A 443 -77.76 -5.30 15.50
CA THR A 443 -78.96 -5.17 16.33
C THR A 443 -80.25 -5.15 15.51
N TYR A 444 -80.26 -4.53 14.34
CA TYR A 444 -81.42 -4.49 13.46
C TYR A 444 -81.74 -5.88 12.90
N ILE A 445 -80.74 -6.58 12.35
CA ILE A 445 -80.90 -7.95 11.83
C ILE A 445 -81.34 -8.90 12.96
N LEU A 446 -80.74 -8.82 14.15
CA LEU A 446 -81.18 -9.63 15.31
C LEU A 446 -82.62 -9.34 15.75
N LYS A 447 -83.10 -8.10 15.60
CA LYS A 447 -84.50 -7.75 15.87
C LYS A 447 -85.45 -8.30 14.79
N VAL A 448 -85.05 -8.26 13.52
CA VAL A 448 -85.85 -8.78 12.40
C VAL A 448 -85.92 -10.31 12.46
N VAL A 449 -84.80 -11.00 12.70
CA VAL A 449 -84.73 -12.48 12.80
C VAL A 449 -85.46 -13.04 14.03
N LYS A 450 -85.69 -12.23 15.09
CA LYS A 450 -86.54 -12.61 16.24
C LYS A 450 -88.04 -12.42 16.00
N ARG A 451 -88.42 -11.86 14.84
CA ARG A 451 -89.82 -11.56 14.48
C ARG A 451 -90.42 -12.57 13.51
N ASP A 452 -89.62 -13.52 13.04
CA ASP A 452 -90.04 -14.84 12.57
C ASP A 452 -89.93 -15.84 13.74
#